data_AF-A0A964VIH8-F1
#
_entry.id   AF-A0A964VIH8-F1
#
_cell.length_a   1.000
_cell.length_b   1.000
_cell.length_c   1.000
_cell.angle_alpha   90.00
_cell.angle_beta   90.00
_cell.angle_gamma   90.00
#
_symmetry.space_group_name_H-M   'P 1'
#
loop_
_entity.id
_entity.type
_entity.pdbx_description
1 polymer ?
#
loop_
_entity_poly.entity_id
_entity_poly.type
_entity_poly.pdbx_seq_one_letter_code
_entity_poly.pdbx_strand_id
1 'polypeptide(L)' 'MKPLHWEAWAAIVAFVIALIYTWVPGPYPMGAFTFIAQPLFLLALVSYAIRVLRELRKKDIV' A
#
# COMPACT_ATOMS: atom_id res chain seq x y z
N MET A 1 -8.59 10.12 -15.80
CA MET A 1 -9.41 9.51 -14.73
C MET A 1 -9.39 8.00 -14.93
N LYS A 2 -9.24 7.20 -13.85
CA LYS A 2 -8.88 5.75 -13.76
C LYS A 2 -7.36 5.48 -13.80
N PRO A 3 -6.69 5.51 -12.63
CA PRO A 3 -6.12 4.26 -12.08
C PRO A 3 -6.28 4.07 -10.56
N LEU A 4 -7.03 4.95 -9.88
CA LEU A 4 -7.09 4.99 -8.42
C LEU A 4 -7.72 3.74 -7.77
N HIS A 5 -8.66 3.08 -8.45
CA HIS A 5 -9.36 1.93 -7.87
C HIS A 5 -8.43 0.73 -7.68
N TRP A 6 -7.48 0.51 -8.58
CA TRP A 6 -6.57 -0.63 -8.48
C TRP A 6 -5.59 -0.49 -7.31
N GLU A 7 -5.05 0.72 -7.10
CA GLU A 7 -4.18 1.04 -5.97
C GLU A 7 -4.93 0.97 -4.64
N ALA A 8 -6.19 1.44 -4.62
CA ALA A 8 -7.05 1.33 -3.44
C ALA A 8 -7.36 -0.14 -3.10
N TRP A 9 -7.68 -0.98 -4.10
CA TRP A 9 -7.88 -2.41 -3.89
C TRP A 9 -6.61 -3.11 -3.42
N ALA A 10 -5.45 -2.78 -4.00
CA ALA A 10 -4.15 -3.30 -3.56
C ALA A 10 -3.85 -2.95 -2.09
N ALA A 11 -4.11 -1.70 -1.69
CA ALA A 11 -3.94 -1.25 -0.32
C ALA A 11 -4.91 -1.96 0.65
N ILE A 12 -6.17 -2.13 0.26
CA ILE A 12 -7.17 -2.85 1.07
C ILE A 12 -6.74 -4.31 1.25
N VAL A 13 -6.33 -5.00 0.18
CA VAL A 13 -5.87 -6.39 0.26
C VAL A 13 -4.63 -6.52 1.14
N ALA A 14 -3.65 -5.62 0.99
CA ALA A 14 -2.46 -5.60 1.83
C ALA A 14 -2.81 -5.35 3.31
N PHE A 15 -3.77 -4.47 3.59
CA PHE A 15 -4.25 -4.17 4.93
C PHE A 15 -4.96 -5.35 5.58
N VAL A 16 -5.80 -6.07 4.82
CA VAL A 16 -6.47 -7.28 5.30
C VAL A 16 -5.44 -8.36 5.67
N ILE A 17 -4.41 -8.58 4.83
CA ILE A 17 -3.34 -9.54 5.11
C ILE A 17 -2.56 -9.13 6.37
N ALA A 18 -2.25 -7.85 6.53
CA ALA A 18 -1.58 -7.33 7.71
C ALA A 18 -2.42 -7.52 8.99
N LEU A 19 -3.74 -7.31 8.91
CA LEU A 19 -4.66 -7.49 10.03
C LEU A 19 -4.71 -8.97 10.46
N ILE A 20 -4.78 -9.89 9.50
CA ILE A 20 -4.77 -11.34 9.76
C ILE A 20 -3.45 -11.74 10.43
N TYR A 21 -2.31 -11.25 9.93
CA TYR A 21 -1.01 -11.52 10.54
C TYR A 21 -0.89 -10.96 11.97
N THR A 22 -1.47 -9.78 12.22
CA THR A 22 -1.46 -9.15 13.55
C THR A 22 -2.26 -9.97 14.56
N TRP A 23 -3.39 -10.56 14.14
CA TRP A 23 -4.25 -11.35 15.03
C TRP A 23 -3.75 -12.77 15.23
N VAL A 24 -3.22 -13.40 14.18
CA VAL A 24 -2.69 -14.77 14.21
C VAL A 24 -1.31 -14.79 13.54
N PRO A 25 -0.23 -14.49 14.29
CA PRO A 25 1.12 -14.57 13.76
C PRO A 25 1.53 -16.04 13.63
N GLY A 26 1.42 -16.57 12.40
CA GLY A 26 1.83 -17.92 12.03
C GLY A 26 2.68 -17.93 10.77
N PRO A 27 3.33 -19.06 10.43
CA PRO A 27 4.24 -19.15 9.29
C PRO A 27 3.55 -18.87 7.94
N TYR A 28 2.30 -19.30 7.77
CA TYR A 28 1.51 -19.04 6.56
C TYR A 28 1.12 -17.56 6.39
N PRO A 29 0.49 -16.88 7.38
CA PRO A 29 0.20 -15.45 7.27
C PRO A 29 1.45 -14.57 7.24
N MET A 30 2.57 -15.01 7.85
CA MET A 30 3.86 -14.34 7.71
C MET A 30 4.34 -14.34 6.25
N GLY A 31 4.27 -15.49 5.57
CA GLY A 31 4.61 -15.59 4.14
C GLY A 31 3.72 -14.70 3.27
N ALA A 32 2.41 -14.71 3.51
CA ALA A 32 1.49 -13.83 2.80
C ALA A 32 1.79 -12.33 3.05
N PHE A 33 2.13 -11.96 4.28
CA PHE A 33 2.50 -10.59 4.61
C PHE A 33 3.80 -10.16 3.91
N THR A 34 4.85 -10.98 3.98
CA THR A 34 6.16 -10.65 3.42
C THR A 34 6.16 -10.63 1.89
N PHE A 35 5.53 -11.61 1.24
CA PHE A 35 5.61 -11.73 -0.22
C PHE A 35 4.48 -11.04 -0.98
N ILE A 36 3.35 -10.74 -0.32
CA ILE A 36 2.18 -10.13 -0.97
C ILE A 36 1.92 -8.74 -0.40
N ALA A 37 1.75 -8.63 0.92
CA ALA A 37 1.38 -7.33 1.52
C ALA A 37 2.50 -6.30 1.41
N GLN A 38 3.76 -6.66 1.71
CA GLN A 38 4.88 -5.70 1.66
C GLN A 38 5.11 -5.10 0.25
N PRO A 39 5.15 -5.87 -0.86
CA PRO A 39 5.23 -5.28 -2.19
C PRO A 39 4.03 -4.39 -2.54
N LEU A 40 2.81 -4.80 -2.16
CA LEU A 40 1.60 -3.99 -2.40
C LEU A 40 1.64 -2.68 -1.61
N PHE A 41 2.09 -2.71 -0.36
CA PHE A 41 2.28 -1.51 0.45
C PHE A 41 3.36 -0.60 -0.13
N LEU A 42 4.46 -1.15 -0.64
CA LEU A 42 5.52 -0.38 -1.27
C LEU A 42 4.98 0.35 -2.52
N LEU A 43 4.24 -0.36 -3.37
CA LEU A 43 3.62 0.25 -4.56
C LEU A 43 2.63 1.35 -4.18
N ALA A 44 1.76 1.09 -3.20
CA ALA A 44 0.79 2.08 -2.71
C ALA A 44 1.50 3.31 -2.12
N LEU A 45 2.56 3.12 -1.34
CA LEU A 45 3.36 4.18 -0.74
C LEU A 45 4.06 5.02 -1.81
N VAL A 46 4.70 4.39 -2.80
CA VAL A 46 5.39 5.09 -3.89
C VAL A 46 4.39 5.90 -4.73
N SER A 47 3.26 5.30 -5.10
CA SER A 47 2.20 6.01 -5.82
C SER A 47 1.68 7.23 -5.06
N TYR A 48 1.43 7.06 -3.75
CA TYR A 48 0.98 8.15 -2.90
C TYR A 48 2.05 9.23 -2.74
N ALA A 49 3.30 8.86 -2.51
CA ALA A 49 4.41 9.79 -2.37
C ALA A 49 4.63 10.61 -3.66
N ILE A 50 4.59 9.98 -4.84
CA ILE A 50 4.67 10.69 -6.13
C ILE A 50 3.51 11.68 -6.27
N ARG A 51 2.30 11.29 -5.85
CA ARG A 51 1.13 12.16 -5.92
C ARG A 51 1.24 13.37 -4.99
N VAL A 52 1.66 13.14 -3.75
CA VAL A 52 1.89 14.21 -2.76
C VAL A 52 3.00 15.14 -3.23
N LEU A 53 4.13 14.63 -3.71
CA LEU A 53 5.22 15.45 -4.23
C LEU A 53 4.78 16.29 -5.44
N ARG A 54 3.97 15.72 -6.35
CA ARG A 54 3.39 16.48 -7.47
C ARG A 54 2.42 17.57 -7.00
N GLU A 55 1.62 17.30 -5.97
CA GLU A 55 0.71 18.30 -5.39
C GLU A 55 1.45 19.42 -4.66
N LEU A 56 2.48 19.08 -3.87
CA LEU A 56 3.33 20.06 -3.17
C LEU A 56 4.07 20.96 -4.16
N ARG A 57 4.63 20.39 -5.23
CA ARG A 57 5.29 21.14 -6.31
C ARG A 57 4.31 22.02 -7.09
N LYS A 58 3.06 21.57 -7.27
CA LYS A 58 2.00 22.39 -7.91
C LYS A 58 1.54 23.55 -7.04
N LYS A 59 1.64 23.43 -5.73
CA LYS A 59 1.24 24.46 -4.76
C LYS A 59 2.41 25.38 -4.36
N ASP A 60 3.59 25.23 -4.96
CA ASP A 60 4.78 26.05 -4.69
C ASP A 60 5.20 26.04 -3.21
N ILE A 61 4.96 24.91 -2.52
CA ILE A 61 5.31 24.74 -1.10
C ILE A 61 6.75 24.21 -0.96
N VAL A 62 7.34 23.67 -2.04
CA VAL A 62 8.69 23.08 -2.13
C VAL A 62 9.33 23.43 -3.46
#